data_AF-A0A358C1V8-F1
#
_entry.id   AF-A0A358C1V8-F1
#
_cell.length_a   1.000
_cell.length_b   1.000
_cell.length_c   1.000
_cell.angle_alpha   90.00
_cell.angle_beta   90.00
_cell.angle_gamma   90.00
#
_symmetry.space_group_name_H-M   'P 1'
#
loop_
_entity.id
_entity.type
_entity.pdbx_description
1 polymer ?
#
loop_
_entity_poly.entity_id
_entity_poly.type
_entity_poly.pdbx_seq_one_letter_code
_entity_poly.pdbx_strand_id
1 'polypeptide(L)'
;MRKLYYVLGALMLIGSGCLTVNVDINENSEDPSGVSISVETEEVLEMAAPSANISVFEPLVDQVVDTSIYVEGEARVFEQTFTWRLTDVLTGDLIEDHENTSASDIGVFGPFSFSIEIPAEYGSELLLEVFEYSAMDGSQINTVTVPLVSIN
;
A
#
# COMPACT_ATOMS: atom_id res chain seq x y z
N MET A 1 39.34 -17.16 6.35
CA MET A 1 38.42 -17.05 7.51
C MET A 1 37.64 -15.75 7.30
N ARG A 2 36.33 -15.82 7.01
CA ARG A 2 35.51 -14.62 6.76
C ARG A 2 35.29 -13.89 8.09
N LYS A 3 35.66 -12.62 8.18
CA LYS A 3 35.33 -11.77 9.32
C LYS A 3 34.19 -10.85 8.93
N LEU A 4 33.06 -11.02 9.60
CA LEU A 4 31.85 -10.24 9.39
C LEU A 4 31.91 -9.02 10.32
N TYR A 5 31.93 -7.82 9.74
CA TYR A 5 31.93 -6.56 10.50
C TYR A 5 30.60 -5.84 10.24
N TYR A 6 29.79 -5.68 11.28
CA TYR A 6 28.58 -4.86 11.24
C TYR A 6 28.96 -3.41 11.56
N VAL A 7 28.89 -2.51 10.58
CA VAL A 7 29.05 -1.07 10.81
C VAL A 7 27.65 -0.47 10.92
N LEU A 8 27.24 -0.15 12.15
CA LEU A 8 25.98 0.55 12.42
C LEU A 8 26.19 2.05 12.12
N GLY A 9 25.94 2.45 10.87
CA GLY A 9 25.97 3.86 10.47
C GLY A 9 24.65 4.54 10.79
N ALA A 10 24.63 5.42 11.78
CA ALA A 10 23.49 6.30 12.02
C ALA A 10 23.46 7.40 10.94
N LEU A 11 22.65 7.21 9.90
CA LEU A 11 22.35 8.25 8.92
C LEU A 11 20.91 8.71 9.11
N MET A 12 20.77 9.95 9.57
CA MET A 12 19.51 10.63 9.77
C MET A 12 18.93 10.99 8.40
N LEU A 13 18.07 10.11 7.86
CA LEU A 13 17.25 10.38 6.69
C LEU A 13 15.78 10.22 7.07
N ILE A 14 15.00 11.19 6.61
CA ILE A 14 13.56 11.31 6.83
C ILE A 14 12.91 10.26 5.93
N GLY A 15 12.70 9.06 6.47
CA GLY A 15 12.08 7.93 5.76
C GLY A 15 12.34 6.64 6.53
N SER A 16 11.29 5.92 6.90
CA SER A 16 11.29 4.76 7.82
C SER A 16 12.01 3.50 7.30
N GLY A 17 12.80 3.60 6.24
CA GLY A 17 13.52 2.46 5.66
C GLY A 17 14.71 2.02 6.53
N CYS A 18 14.70 0.76 6.97
CA CYS A 18 15.86 0.14 7.61
C CYS A 18 16.88 -0.22 6.52
N LEU A 19 18.01 0.49 6.45
CA LEU A 19 19.08 0.22 5.49
C LEU A 19 20.07 -0.79 6.08
N THR A 20 20.25 -1.93 5.42
CA THR A 20 21.34 -2.88 5.68
C THR A 20 22.44 -2.70 4.63
N VAL A 21 23.68 -2.54 5.08
CA VAL A 21 24.86 -2.39 4.20
C VAL A 21 25.76 -3.61 4.39
N ASN A 22 25.90 -4.42 3.35
CA ASN A 22 26.83 -5.55 3.32
C ASN A 22 28.14 -5.12 2.67
N VAL A 23 29.26 -5.30 3.36
CA VAL A 23 30.61 -4.98 2.84
C VAL A 23 31.38 -6.28 2.69
N ASP A 24 31.55 -6.72 1.44
CA ASP A 24 32.44 -7.84 1.11
C ASP A 24 33.85 -7.30 0.81
N ILE A 25 34.81 -7.62 1.68
CA ILE A 25 36.22 -7.33 1.46
C ILE A 25 36.89 -8.60 0.96
N ASN A 26 37.24 -8.62 -0.33
CA ASN A 26 38.01 -9.73 -0.90
C ASN A 26 39.50 -9.53 -0.60
N GLU A 27 39.99 -10.13 0.48
CA GLU A 27 41.36 -9.97 0.99
C GLU A 27 42.43 -10.71 0.14
N ASN A 28 42.10 -11.16 -1.08
CA ASN A 28 42.96 -12.03 -1.89
C ASN A 28 43.26 -11.51 -3.31
N SER A 29 43.01 -10.23 -3.59
CA SER A 29 43.49 -9.58 -4.82
C SER A 29 44.65 -8.64 -4.49
N GLU A 30 45.79 -8.81 -5.16
CA GLU A 30 46.89 -7.83 -5.23
C GLU A 30 46.49 -6.53 -5.98
N ASP A 31 45.18 -6.23 -6.00
CA ASP A 31 44.54 -5.08 -6.62
C ASP A 31 43.84 -4.27 -5.51
N PRO A 32 44.23 -3.00 -5.25
CA PRO A 32 43.62 -2.17 -4.22
C PRO A 32 42.17 -1.74 -4.53
N SER A 33 41.57 -2.23 -5.61
CA SER A 33 40.25 -1.83 -6.11
C SER A 33 39.12 -2.84 -5.81
N GLY A 34 39.37 -3.85 -4.97
CA GLY A 34 38.44 -4.97 -4.72
C GLY A 34 37.32 -4.74 -3.69
N VAL A 35 36.83 -3.50 -3.53
CA VAL A 35 35.71 -3.20 -2.63
C VAL A 35 34.43 -3.08 -3.45
N SER A 36 33.59 -4.10 -3.39
CA SER A 36 32.22 -4.04 -3.93
C SER A 36 31.24 -3.76 -2.80
N ILE A 37 30.47 -2.67 -2.93
CA ILE A 37 29.37 -2.34 -2.03
C ILE A 37 28.08 -2.65 -2.82
N SER A 38 27.34 -3.67 -2.39
CA SER A 38 25.98 -3.91 -2.86
C SER A 38 25.00 -3.37 -1.83
N VAL A 39 24.15 -2.45 -2.26
CA VAL A 39 23.01 -1.94 -1.48
C VAL A 39 21.78 -2.66 -2.00
N GLU A 40 21.27 -3.60 -1.22
CA GLU A 40 20.00 -4.26 -1.50
C GLU A 40 18.92 -3.48 -0.76
N THR A 41 18.21 -2.61 -1.47
CA THR A 41 17.00 -1.97 -0.97
C THR A 41 15.85 -2.96 -1.17
N GLU A 42 15.44 -3.67 -0.13
CA GLU A 42 14.15 -4.36 -0.16
C GLU A 42 13.06 -3.27 -0.09
N GLU A 43 12.31 -3.12 -1.18
CA GLU A 43 11.11 -2.29 -1.19
C GLU A 43 10.04 -3.01 -0.36
N VAL A 44 9.90 -2.58 0.89
CA VAL A 44 8.85 -3.09 1.79
C VAL A 44 7.61 -2.28 1.50
N LEU A 45 6.64 -2.87 0.80
CA LEU A 45 5.32 -2.26 0.61
C LEU A 45 4.64 -2.13 1.98
N GLU A 46 4.05 -0.96 2.22
CA GLU A 46 3.37 -0.63 3.47
C GLU A 46 1.85 -0.71 3.31
N MET A 47 1.15 -1.05 4.39
CA MET A 47 -0.32 -0.96 4.41
C MET A 47 -0.74 0.50 4.36
N ALA A 48 -1.90 0.77 3.76
CA ALA A 48 -2.48 2.10 3.77
C ALA A 48 -2.79 2.57 5.21
N ALA A 49 -2.64 3.86 5.46
CA ALA A 49 -2.97 4.44 6.76
C ALA A 49 -4.47 4.25 7.05
N PRO A 50 -4.83 3.55 8.15
CA PRO A 50 -6.23 3.28 8.45
C PRO A 50 -6.94 4.55 8.93
N SER A 51 -8.27 4.54 8.80
CA SER A 51 -9.14 5.55 9.41
C SER A 51 -9.67 5.07 10.76
N ALA A 52 -10.57 5.84 11.38
CA ALA A 52 -11.16 5.45 12.67
C ALA A 52 -12.04 4.19 12.58
N ASN A 53 -12.64 3.92 11.41
CA ASN A 53 -13.62 2.85 11.23
C ASN A 53 -13.37 1.97 10.01
N ILE A 54 -12.34 2.23 9.22
CA ILE A 54 -12.01 1.44 8.02
C ILE A 54 -10.50 1.19 8.02
N SER A 55 -10.12 -0.06 7.81
CA SER A 55 -8.75 -0.49 7.55
C SER A 55 -8.74 -1.28 6.25
N VAL A 56 -7.77 -0.97 5.37
CA VAL A 56 -7.53 -1.72 4.13
C VAL A 56 -6.19 -2.45 4.29
N PHE A 57 -6.22 -3.77 4.10
CA PHE A 57 -5.06 -4.65 4.24
C PHE A 57 -4.42 -4.96 2.89
N GLU A 58 -5.25 -5.12 1.87
CA GLU A 58 -4.85 -5.27 0.47
C GLU A 58 -5.72 -4.34 -0.38
N PRO A 59 -5.17 -3.72 -1.44
CA PRO A 59 -3.75 -3.72 -1.81
C PRO A 59 -2.89 -2.88 -0.86
N LEU A 60 -1.57 -3.09 -0.90
CA LEU A 60 -0.58 -2.24 -0.24
C LEU A 60 -0.34 -0.93 -1.03
N VAL A 61 0.24 0.06 -0.36
CA VAL A 61 0.64 1.34 -0.96
C VAL A 61 1.64 1.08 -2.08
N ASP A 62 1.40 1.71 -3.24
CA ASP A 62 2.19 1.60 -4.46
C ASP A 62 2.29 0.19 -5.05
N GLN A 63 1.41 -0.72 -4.61
CA GLN A 63 1.35 -2.07 -5.15
C GLN A 63 1.05 -2.05 -6.65
N VAL A 64 1.82 -2.87 -7.38
CA VAL A 64 1.62 -3.07 -8.81
C VAL A 64 0.42 -3.99 -9.04
N VAL A 65 -0.52 -3.53 -9.86
CA VAL A 65 -1.76 -4.23 -10.23
C VAL A 65 -1.89 -4.32 -11.75
N ASP A 66 -2.56 -5.37 -12.24
CA ASP A 66 -2.74 -5.62 -13.67
C ASP A 66 -4.13 -5.15 -14.12
N THR A 67 -5.01 -6.07 -14.52
CA THR A 67 -6.37 -5.77 -14.95
C THR A 67 -7.38 -5.70 -13.81
N SER A 68 -7.01 -6.17 -12.61
CA SER A 68 -7.90 -6.16 -11.45
C SER A 68 -7.17 -5.92 -10.13
N ILE A 69 -7.91 -5.39 -9.16
CA ILE A 69 -7.45 -5.08 -7.82
C ILE A 69 -8.24 -5.97 -6.86
N TYR A 70 -7.54 -6.79 -6.07
CA TYR A 70 -8.15 -7.47 -4.94
C TYR A 70 -8.06 -6.56 -3.71
N VAL A 71 -9.21 -6.29 -3.09
CA VAL A 71 -9.34 -5.41 -1.95
C VAL A 71 -9.79 -6.22 -0.75
N GLU A 72 -9.05 -6.15 0.35
CA GLU A 72 -9.36 -6.83 1.60
C GLU A 72 -9.17 -5.88 2.78
N GLY A 73 -10.04 -6.00 3.78
CA GLY A 73 -9.95 -5.16 4.96
C GLY A 73 -11.03 -5.45 5.99
N GLU A 74 -11.19 -4.53 6.93
CA GLU A 74 -12.29 -4.55 7.88
C GLU A 74 -12.85 -3.14 8.08
N ALA A 75 -14.16 -3.07 8.31
CA ALA A 75 -14.82 -1.81 8.55
C ALA A 75 -15.98 -1.94 9.55
N ARG A 76 -16.26 -0.84 10.24
CA ARG A 76 -17.43 -0.64 11.10
C ARG A 76 -18.15 0.62 10.66
N VAL A 77 -19.04 0.46 9.69
CA VAL A 77 -19.75 1.55 9.00
C VAL A 77 -21.26 1.44 9.18
N PHE A 78 -21.99 2.53 8.96
CA PHE A 78 -23.45 2.55 9.04
C PHE A 78 -24.07 1.53 8.07
N GLU A 79 -25.06 0.77 8.53
CA GLU A 79 -25.71 -0.30 7.76
C GLU A 79 -24.76 -1.35 7.17
N GLN A 80 -23.51 -1.43 7.65
CA GLN A 80 -22.49 -2.35 7.14
C GLN A 80 -22.13 -2.09 5.66
N THR A 81 -22.39 -0.89 5.15
CA THR A 81 -22.12 -0.52 3.75
C THR A 81 -21.05 0.56 3.70
N PHE A 82 -20.04 0.37 2.85
CA PHE A 82 -19.04 1.38 2.53
C PHE A 82 -19.02 1.61 1.01
N THR A 83 -18.42 2.72 0.60
CA THR A 83 -18.21 3.08 -0.80
C THR A 83 -16.74 2.92 -1.12
N TRP A 84 -16.45 2.46 -2.33
CA TRP A 84 -15.11 2.50 -2.89
C TRP A 84 -15.12 3.33 -4.18
N ARG A 85 -14.02 4.02 -4.43
CA ARG A 85 -13.80 4.82 -5.64
C ARG A 85 -12.41 4.53 -6.19
N LEU A 86 -12.33 4.19 -7.47
CA LEU A 86 -11.09 4.08 -8.20
C LEU A 86 -10.97 5.25 -9.16
N THR A 87 -9.87 6.00 -9.08
CA THR A 87 -9.61 7.18 -9.91
C THR A 87 -8.33 6.98 -10.71
N ASP A 88 -8.38 7.27 -12.01
CA ASP A 88 -7.18 7.52 -12.82
C ASP A 88 -6.65 8.92 -12.48
N VAL A 89 -5.44 9.00 -11.93
CA VAL A 89 -4.87 10.25 -11.44
C VAL A 89 -4.55 11.22 -12.59
N LEU A 90 -4.23 10.70 -13.77
CA LEU A 90 -3.82 11.50 -14.92
C LEU A 90 -5.01 12.11 -15.66
N THR A 91 -6.09 11.34 -15.84
CA THR A 91 -7.29 11.80 -16.55
C THR A 91 -8.33 12.42 -15.62
N GLY A 92 -8.36 11.98 -14.36
CA GLY A 92 -9.43 12.29 -13.40
C GLY A 92 -10.70 11.47 -13.61
N ASP A 93 -10.69 10.50 -14.51
CA ASP A 93 -11.80 9.56 -14.68
C ASP A 93 -11.91 8.68 -13.44
N LEU A 94 -13.14 8.40 -13.01
CA LEU A 94 -13.40 7.58 -11.82
C LEU A 94 -14.57 6.63 -12.03
N ILE A 95 -14.51 5.51 -11.31
CA ILE A 95 -15.63 4.61 -11.07
C ILE A 95 -15.85 4.53 -9.55
N GLU A 96 -17.12 4.47 -9.16
CA GLU A 96 -17.53 4.43 -7.76
C GLU A 96 -18.63 3.37 -7.62
N ASP A 97 -18.51 2.53 -6.59
CA ASP A 97 -19.55 1.57 -6.20
C ASP A 97 -19.50 1.33 -4.69
N HIS A 98 -20.31 0.41 -4.19
CA HIS A 98 -20.45 0.10 -2.78
C HIS A 98 -20.33 -1.38 -2.52
N GLU A 99 -19.89 -1.72 -1.32
CA GLU A 99 -19.77 -3.09 -0.85
C GLU A 99 -20.21 -3.20 0.62
N ASN A 100 -20.49 -4.43 1.03
CA ASN A 100 -20.93 -4.74 2.39
C ASN A 100 -19.85 -5.45 3.20
N THR A 101 -19.72 -5.08 4.47
CA THR A 101 -18.93 -5.85 5.45
C THR A 101 -19.71 -7.07 5.92
N SER A 102 -19.01 -8.16 6.24
CA SER A 102 -19.58 -9.34 6.89
C SER A 102 -19.58 -9.20 8.43
N ALA A 103 -20.11 -8.09 8.95
CA ALA A 103 -20.20 -7.88 10.40
C ALA A 103 -21.30 -8.74 11.03
N SER A 104 -21.11 -9.13 12.29
CA SER A 104 -22.10 -9.94 13.01
C SER A 104 -23.27 -9.12 13.57
N ASP A 105 -23.07 -7.82 13.79
CA ASP A 105 -24.05 -6.90 14.35
C ASP A 105 -23.68 -5.44 14.03
N ILE A 106 -24.63 -4.52 14.21
CA ILE A 106 -24.44 -3.08 14.04
C ILE A 106 -23.38 -2.57 15.04
N GLY A 107 -22.42 -1.79 14.54
CA GLY A 107 -21.39 -1.20 15.38
C GLY A 107 -20.25 -2.15 15.77
N VAL A 108 -20.11 -3.28 15.07
CA VAL A 108 -18.96 -4.18 15.17
C VAL A 108 -18.16 -4.12 13.87
N PHE A 109 -16.84 -4.27 13.95
CA PHE A 109 -16.01 -4.44 12.75
C PHE A 109 -16.37 -5.75 12.04
N GLY A 110 -16.61 -5.67 10.74
CA GLY A 110 -16.80 -6.82 9.86
C GLY A 110 -15.71 -6.83 8.79
N PRO A 111 -15.19 -8.02 8.43
CA PRO A 111 -14.27 -8.13 7.30
C PRO A 111 -15.01 -7.88 5.97
N PHE A 112 -14.28 -7.45 4.97
CA PHE A 112 -14.73 -7.37 3.58
C PHE A 112 -13.62 -7.86 2.64
N SER A 113 -14.03 -8.39 1.49
CA SER A 113 -13.11 -8.79 0.42
C SER A 113 -13.84 -8.75 -0.91
N PHE A 114 -13.30 -8.08 -1.92
CA PHE A 114 -13.90 -7.96 -3.25
C PHE A 114 -12.84 -7.69 -4.32
N SER A 115 -13.26 -7.67 -5.59
CA SER A 115 -12.38 -7.37 -6.72
C SER A 115 -12.94 -6.23 -7.56
N ILE A 116 -12.06 -5.34 -7.99
CA ILE A 116 -12.36 -4.24 -8.89
C ILE A 116 -11.67 -4.52 -10.22
N GLU A 117 -12.43 -4.53 -11.31
CA GLU A 117 -11.85 -4.56 -12.66
C GLU A 117 -11.42 -3.15 -13.06
N ILE A 118 -10.19 -3.00 -13.54
CA ILE A 118 -9.63 -1.73 -13.99
C ILE A 118 -10.11 -1.48 -15.43
N PRO A 119 -10.78 -0.35 -15.72
CA PRO A 119 -11.13 0.01 -17.08
C PRO A 119 -9.90 0.06 -17.99
N ALA A 120 -10.01 -0.47 -19.21
CA ALA A 120 -8.88 -0.61 -20.13
C ALA A 120 -8.30 0.75 -20.59
N GLU A 121 -9.08 1.82 -20.43
CA GLU A 121 -8.68 3.20 -20.71
C GLU A 121 -7.89 3.87 -19.58
N TYR A 122 -7.84 3.28 -18.38
CA TYR A 122 -7.10 3.85 -17.26
C TYR A 122 -5.60 3.69 -17.43
N GLY A 123 -4.85 4.70 -17.02
CA GLY A 123 -3.40 4.75 -17.06
C GLY A 123 -2.72 4.08 -15.87
N SER A 124 -1.41 4.32 -15.75
CA SER A 124 -0.55 3.66 -14.77
C SER A 124 -0.68 4.17 -13.34
N GLU A 125 -1.24 5.36 -13.12
CA GLU A 125 -1.35 5.96 -11.79
C GLU A 125 -2.80 5.93 -11.33
N LEU A 126 -3.08 5.07 -10.35
CA LEU A 126 -4.42 4.86 -9.82
C LEU A 126 -4.49 5.28 -8.35
N LEU A 127 -5.67 5.76 -7.95
CA LEU A 127 -5.99 6.05 -6.56
C LEU A 127 -7.25 5.29 -6.15
N LEU A 128 -7.10 4.33 -5.24
CA LEU A 128 -8.22 3.66 -4.60
C LEU A 128 -8.58 4.38 -3.30
N GLU A 129 -9.84 4.77 -3.14
CA GLU A 129 -10.39 5.26 -1.89
C GLU A 129 -11.45 4.29 -1.38
N VAL A 130 -11.42 3.97 -0.09
CA VAL A 130 -12.46 3.21 0.61
C VAL A 130 -12.98 4.07 1.76
N PHE A 131 -14.27 4.40 1.76
CA PHE A 131 -14.81 5.43 2.65
C PHE A 131 -16.30 5.21 2.97
N GLU A 132 -16.83 6.03 3.86
CA GLU A 132 -18.23 6.05 4.24
C GLU A 132 -18.83 7.43 3.95
N TYR A 133 -20.05 7.49 3.43
CA TYR A 133 -20.82 8.72 3.41
C TYR A 133 -21.56 8.90 4.75
N SER A 134 -21.37 10.06 5.38
CA SER A 134 -22.05 10.44 6.61
C SER A 134 -23.57 10.44 6.40
N ALA A 135 -24.29 9.62 7.17
CA ALA A 135 -25.76 9.60 7.16
C ALA A 135 -26.39 10.93 7.63
N MET A 136 -25.60 11.81 8.25
CA MET A 136 -26.08 13.11 8.75
C MET A 136 -26.14 14.17 7.65
N ASP A 137 -25.12 14.24 6.80
CA ASP A 137 -24.92 15.35 5.85
C ASP A 137 -24.36 14.93 4.48
N GLY A 138 -24.13 13.64 4.26
CA GLY A 138 -23.59 13.10 3.00
C GLY A 138 -22.11 13.39 2.78
N SER A 139 -21.38 13.91 3.77
CA SER A 139 -19.94 14.13 3.65
C SER A 139 -19.16 12.82 3.60
N GLN A 140 -18.06 12.79 2.84
CA GLN A 140 -17.11 11.68 2.84
C GLN A 140 -16.34 11.66 4.18
N ILE A 141 -16.41 10.55 4.90
CA ILE A 141 -15.77 10.31 6.19
C ILE A 141 -15.07 8.95 6.21
N ASN A 142 -14.23 8.72 7.23
CA ASN A 142 -13.54 7.44 7.44
C ASN A 142 -12.73 6.94 6.23
N THR A 143 -12.27 7.85 5.37
CA THR A 143 -11.55 7.51 4.15
C THR A 143 -10.19 6.89 4.41
N VAL A 144 -9.93 5.78 3.74
CA VAL A 144 -8.61 5.19 3.52
C VAL A 144 -8.26 5.37 2.05
N THR A 145 -7.03 5.80 1.78
CA THR A 145 -6.53 6.07 0.42
C THR A 145 -5.33 5.18 0.15
N VAL A 146 -5.35 4.49 -0.99
CA VAL A 146 -4.31 3.58 -1.46
C VAL A 146 -3.86 3.99 -2.85
N PRO A 147 -2.68 4.61 -3.02
CA PRO A 147 -2.10 4.82 -4.34
C PRO A 147 -1.63 3.48 -4.90
N LEU A 148 -1.81 3.27 -6.21
CA LEU A 148 -1.51 2.03 -6.91
C LEU A 148 -0.84 2.31 -8.25
N VAL A 149 -0.08 1.31 -8.72
CA VAL A 149 0.57 1.37 -10.03
C VAL A 149 -0.05 0.30 -10.94
N SER A 150 -0.68 0.72 -12.05
CA SER A 150 -1.18 -0.22 -13.06
C SER A 150 -0.13 -0.49 -14.16
N ILE A 151 -0.03 -1.73 -14.61
CA ILE A 151 0.83 -2.17 -15.72
C ILE A 151 0.07 -2.50 -17.01
N ASN A 152 -1.22 -2.14 -17.06
CA ASN A 152 -2.08 -2.36 -18.22
C ASN A 152 -1.56 -1.65 -19.49
#